data_AF-A0AAI9D8I7-F1
#
_entry.id   AF-A0AAI9D8I7-F1
#
_cell.length_a   1.000
_cell.length_b   1.000
_cell.length_c   1.000
_cell.angle_alpha   90.00
_cell.angle_beta   90.00
_cell.angle_gamma   90.00
#
_symmetry.space_group_name_H-M   'P 1'
#
loop_
_entity.id
_entity.type
_entity.pdbx_description
1 polymer ?
#
loop_
_entity_poly.entity_id
_entity_poly.type
_entity_poly.pdbx_seq_one_letter_code
_entity_poly.pdbx_strand_id
1 'polypeptide(L)'
;MKNSETKNIQIGFDPAAPENVDYSISSHLVRHHDLKIAPKYFNRIISGEKTAEIRRNDRDFRSGDMMTLREFRSIIQTYPNHPAARYTGRTVGCCITDVVIVNEVFPDLLRGKPELVMLSFHVIHING
;
A
#
# COMPACT_ATOMS: atom_id res chain seq x y z
N MET A 1 31.17 -11.31 -10.79
CA MET A 1 29.76 -10.96 -10.55
C MET A 1 29.12 -12.16 -9.87
N LYS A 2 28.76 -12.06 -8.59
CA LYS A 2 28.13 -13.17 -7.85
C LYS A 2 26.61 -13.00 -7.91
N ASN A 3 25.94 -14.03 -8.39
CA ASN A 3 24.49 -14.21 -8.44
C ASN A 3 23.89 -14.05 -7.03
N SER A 4 22.75 -13.36 -6.92
CA SER A 4 21.90 -13.44 -5.73
C SER A 4 20.61 -14.15 -6.11
N GLU A 5 20.42 -15.31 -5.50
CA GLU A 5 19.33 -16.27 -5.68
C GLU A 5 17.95 -15.65 -5.42
N THR A 6 17.03 -15.83 -6.36
CA THR A 6 15.60 -15.66 -6.13
C THR A 6 15.10 -16.79 -5.23
N LYS A 7 14.69 -16.46 -4.01
CA LYS A 7 14.00 -17.40 -3.12
C LYS A 7 12.60 -17.64 -3.67
N ASN A 8 12.36 -18.86 -4.17
CA ASN A 8 11.03 -19.33 -4.51
C ASN A 8 10.18 -19.38 -3.22
N ILE A 9 9.16 -18.52 -3.14
CA ILE A 9 8.16 -18.58 -2.08
C ILE A 9 7.14 -19.64 -2.49
N GLN A 10 7.05 -20.70 -1.69
CA GLN A 10 6.10 -21.77 -1.88
C GLN A 10 4.73 -21.27 -1.42
N ILE A 11 3.87 -20.89 -2.38
CA ILE A 11 2.47 -20.60 -2.11
C ILE A 11 1.77 -21.90 -1.71
N GLY A 12 1.01 -21.87 -0.61
CA GLY A 12 0.30 -23.03 -0.10
C GLY A 12 -0.64 -23.62 -1.14
N PHE A 13 -0.58 -24.93 -1.32
CA PHE A 13 -1.53 -25.70 -2.12
C PHE A 13 -2.91 -25.62 -1.44
N ASP A 14 -3.90 -25.04 -2.12
CA ASP A 14 -5.31 -25.15 -1.71
C ASP A 14 -5.87 -26.46 -2.27
N PRO A 15 -6.08 -27.49 -1.43
CA PRO A 15 -6.56 -28.79 -1.88
C PRO A 15 -8.03 -28.79 -2.34
N ALA A 16 -8.75 -27.67 -2.20
CA ALA A 16 -10.12 -27.52 -2.67
C ALA A 16 -10.24 -26.80 -4.04
N ALA A 17 -9.12 -26.38 -4.63
CA ALA A 17 -9.15 -25.74 -5.95
C ALA A 17 -9.52 -26.78 -7.03
N PRO A 18 -10.49 -26.50 -7.91
CA PRO A 18 -10.86 -27.43 -8.97
C PRO A 18 -9.68 -27.64 -9.92
N GLU A 19 -9.48 -28.88 -10.38
CA GLU A 19 -8.31 -29.36 -11.15
C GLU A 19 -8.05 -28.63 -12.49
N ASN A 20 -8.92 -27.70 -12.90
CA ASN A 20 -8.88 -27.01 -14.20
C ASN A 20 -8.83 -25.48 -14.11
N VAL A 21 -8.35 -24.90 -13.00
CA VAL A 21 -8.11 -23.45 -12.94
C VAL A 21 -6.81 -23.11 -13.67
N ASP A 22 -6.94 -22.49 -14.83
CA ASP A 22 -5.81 -21.90 -15.54
C ASP A 22 -5.30 -20.66 -14.76
N TYR A 23 -4.23 -20.83 -13.99
CA TYR A 23 -3.57 -19.73 -13.28
C TYR A 23 -2.81 -18.77 -14.22
N SER A 24 -2.76 -19.04 -15.54
CA SER A 24 -2.12 -18.15 -16.52
C SER A 24 -2.86 -16.83 -16.74
N ILE A 25 -4.11 -16.70 -16.24
CA ILE A 25 -4.93 -15.48 -16.39
C ILE A 25 -4.66 -14.44 -15.29
N SER A 26 -3.92 -14.76 -14.22
CA SER A 26 -3.47 -13.75 -13.24
C SER A 26 -2.05 -13.29 -13.56
N SER A 27 -1.90 -12.47 -14.60
CA SER A 27 -0.61 -11.87 -14.99
C SER A 27 0.00 -10.91 -13.93
N HIS A 28 -0.66 -10.76 -12.78
CA HIS A 28 -0.13 -10.03 -11.64
C HIS A 28 0.12 -10.94 -10.44
N LEU A 29 1.39 -11.06 -10.05
CA LEU A 29 1.76 -11.55 -8.73
C LEU A 29 1.34 -10.49 -7.70
N VAL A 30 0.53 -10.86 -6.71
CA VAL A 30 0.13 -9.97 -5.61
C VAL A 30 1.37 -9.41 -4.92
N ARG A 31 1.50 -8.08 -4.89
CA ARG A 31 2.63 -7.40 -4.26
C ARG A 31 2.28 -6.89 -2.87
N HIS A 32 3.31 -6.76 -2.02
CA HIS A 32 3.18 -6.18 -0.70
C HIS A 32 3.94 -4.84 -0.62
N HIS A 33 3.26 -3.80 -0.12
CA HIS A 33 3.79 -2.44 -0.03
C HIS A 33 3.90 -1.98 1.42
N ASP A 34 5.12 -1.72 1.89
CA ASP A 34 5.35 -1.11 3.21
C ASP A 34 5.41 0.41 3.12
N LEU A 35 4.45 1.08 3.75
CA LEU A 35 4.21 2.50 3.56
C LEU A 35 4.10 3.23 4.91
N LYS A 36 4.68 4.44 4.99
CA LYS A 36 4.47 5.34 6.14
C LYS A 36 3.09 5.96 6.11
N ILE A 37 2.53 6.26 7.28
CA ILE A 37 1.32 7.06 7.45
C ILE A 37 1.42 7.93 8.72
N ALA A 38 0.94 9.18 8.66
CA ALA A 38 0.95 10.06 9.84
C ALA A 38 -0.11 9.65 10.87
N PRO A 39 0.11 9.87 12.18
CA PRO A 39 -0.82 9.49 13.25
C PRO A 39 -2.27 9.92 13.03
N LYS A 40 -2.47 11.15 12.55
CA LYS A 40 -3.81 11.70 12.27
C LYS A 40 -4.60 10.82 11.30
N TYR A 41 -3.96 10.33 10.24
CA TYR A 41 -4.63 9.49 9.25
C TYR A 41 -4.71 8.05 9.71
N PHE A 42 -3.68 7.53 10.39
CA PHE A 42 -3.70 6.21 11.00
C PHE A 42 -4.92 6.03 11.93
N ASN A 43 -5.15 7.00 12.82
CA ASN A 43 -6.27 6.95 13.76
C ASN A 43 -7.63 6.95 13.07
N ARG A 44 -7.77 7.61 11.90
CA ARG A 44 -9.00 7.58 11.11
C ARG A 44 -9.20 6.27 10.34
N ILE A 45 -8.12 5.58 9.99
CA ILE A 45 -8.22 4.25 9.37
C ILE A 45 -8.68 3.22 10.41
N ILE A 46 -8.07 3.21 11.60
CA ILE A 46 -8.45 2.24 12.65
C ILE A 46 -9.85 2.53 13.23
N SER A 47 -10.36 3.76 13.15
CA SER A 47 -11.75 4.08 13.51
C SER A 47 -12.76 3.75 12.41
N GLY A 48 -12.29 3.32 11.23
CA GLY A 48 -13.13 2.99 10.07
C GLY A 48 -13.60 4.21 9.27
N GLU A 49 -13.26 5.43 9.67
CA GLU A 49 -13.65 6.67 8.99
C GLU A 49 -12.92 6.90 7.65
N LYS A 50 -11.76 6.27 7.46
CA LYS A 50 -10.90 6.47 6.29
C LYS A 50 -10.57 5.14 5.63
N THR A 51 -11.01 4.99 4.40
CA THR A 51 -10.93 3.77 3.60
C THR A 51 -10.18 3.96 2.27
N ALA A 52 -9.59 5.14 2.06
CA ALA A 52 -8.79 5.44 0.87
C ALA A 52 -7.59 6.36 1.18
N GLU A 53 -6.52 6.29 0.39
CA GLU A 53 -5.29 7.10 0.51
C GLU A 53 -4.79 7.59 -0.85
N ILE A 54 -4.30 8.84 -0.92
CA ILE A 54 -3.63 9.36 -2.12
C ILE A 54 -2.13 9.11 -2.02
N ARG A 55 -1.51 8.62 -3.10
CA ARG A 55 -0.07 8.33 -3.21
C ARG A 55 0.47 8.76 -4.55
N ARG A 56 1.79 8.97 -4.64
CA ARG A 56 2.49 8.96 -5.92
C ARG A 56 2.44 7.55 -6.49
N ASN A 57 2.20 7.40 -7.79
CA ASN A 57 2.23 6.09 -8.44
C ASN A 57 3.65 5.66 -8.81
N ASP A 58 4.53 5.49 -7.81
CA ASP A 58 5.94 5.09 -7.98
C ASP A 58 6.18 3.60 -7.73
N ARG A 59 5.11 2.81 -7.52
CA ARG A 59 5.16 1.38 -7.20
C ARG A 59 4.25 0.52 -8.07
N ASP A 60 3.56 1.11 -9.06
CA ASP A 60 2.56 0.43 -9.90
C ASP A 60 1.50 -0.27 -9.04
N PHE A 61 0.82 0.46 -8.17
CA PHE A 61 -0.19 -0.14 -7.27
C PHE A 61 -1.31 -0.79 -8.07
N ARG A 62 -1.76 -1.98 -7.67
CA ARG A 62 -2.90 -2.67 -8.32
C ARG A 62 -3.93 -3.15 -7.32
N SER A 63 -5.18 -3.27 -7.75
CA SER A 63 -6.22 -3.95 -6.99
C SER A 63 -5.79 -5.39 -6.69
N GLY A 64 -6.01 -5.84 -5.46
CA GLY A 64 -5.53 -7.11 -4.93
C GLY A 64 -4.15 -7.04 -4.26
N ASP A 65 -3.37 -5.97 -4.47
CA ASP A 65 -2.12 -5.77 -3.73
C ASP A 65 -2.38 -5.57 -2.23
N MET A 66 -1.39 -5.94 -1.44
CA MET A 66 -1.41 -5.80 0.01
C MET A 66 -0.56 -4.61 0.42
N MET A 67 -0.96 -3.90 1.47
CA MET A 67 -0.14 -2.83 2.05
C MET A 67 -0.12 -2.89 3.57
N THR A 68 1.05 -2.60 4.13
CA THR A 68 1.21 -2.33 5.56
C THR A 68 1.42 -0.83 5.74
N LEU A 69 0.44 -0.15 6.33
CA LEU A 69 0.54 1.25 6.71
C LEU A 69 1.13 1.35 8.12
N ARG A 70 2.36 1.83 8.21
CA ARG A 70 3.15 1.96 9.45
C ARG A 70 3.05 3.39 9.98
N GLU A 71 2.53 3.55 11.20
CA GLU A 71 2.41 4.86 11.81
C GLU A 71 3.80 5.47 12.04
N PHE A 72 4.00 6.65 11.47
CA PHE A 72 5.26 7.36 11.45
C PHE A 72 5.06 8.80 11.94
N ARG A 73 5.67 9.14 13.07
CA ARG A 73 5.66 10.50 13.62
C ARG A 73 6.82 11.28 13.01
N SER A 74 6.51 12.20 12.09
CA SER A 74 7.49 13.20 11.63
C SER A 74 7.40 14.43 12.54
N ILE A 75 8.45 14.71 13.30
CA ILE A 75 8.50 15.94 14.12
C ILE A 75 9.10 17.13 13.37
N ILE A 76 9.59 16.92 12.14
CA ILE A 76 10.18 17.97 11.30
C ILE A 76 9.16 19.08 10.98
N GLN A 77 7.87 18.76 10.89
CA GLN A 77 6.82 19.77 10.67
C GLN A 77 6.62 20.69 11.88
N THR A 78 6.96 20.24 13.09
CA THR A 78 6.75 21.00 14.32
C THR A 78 8.03 21.66 14.82
N TYR A 79 9.19 21.03 14.57
CA TYR A 79 10.51 21.51 14.97
C TYR A 79 11.54 21.20 13.86
N PRO A 80 11.80 22.12 12.92
CA PRO A 80 12.67 21.88 11.77
C PRO A 80 14.13 21.55 12.15
N ASN A 81 14.54 21.89 13.38
CA ASN A 81 15.89 21.63 13.90
C ASN A 81 15.95 20.46 14.90
N HIS A 82 14.88 19.68 15.06
CA HIS A 82 14.83 18.56 16.00
C HIS A 82 14.44 17.27 15.27
N PRO A 83 15.40 16.42 14.87
CA PRO A 83 15.10 15.19 14.14
C PRO A 83 14.84 14.04 15.12
N ALA A 84 13.58 13.79 15.44
CA ALA A 84 13.14 12.54 16.04
C ALA A 84 11.95 11.98 15.25
N ALA A 85 12.16 11.83 13.94
CA ALA A 85 11.20 11.15 13.09
C ALA A 85 11.29 9.65 13.36
N ARG A 86 10.20 9.03 13.80
CA ARG A 86 10.21 7.61 14.21
C ARG A 86 8.94 6.89 13.85
N TYR A 87 9.07 5.59 13.59
CA TYR A 87 7.94 4.67 13.64
C TYR A 87 7.50 4.51 15.11
N THR A 88 6.19 4.41 15.32
CA THR A 88 5.64 4.16 16.67
C THR A 88 5.59 2.67 17.00
N GLY A 89 5.67 1.81 15.99
CA GLY A 89 5.43 0.35 16.09
C GLY A 89 4.03 -0.04 15.63
N ARG A 90 3.08 0.90 15.61
CA ARG A 90 1.70 0.65 15.19
C ARG A 90 1.60 0.45 13.68
N THR A 91 0.84 -0.56 13.28
CA THR A 91 0.64 -0.90 11.87
C THR A 91 -0.80 -1.30 11.58
N VAL A 92 -1.24 -1.08 10.34
CA VAL A 92 -2.51 -1.61 9.82
C VAL A 92 -2.24 -2.26 8.47
N GLY A 93 -2.66 -3.51 8.34
CA GLY A 93 -2.60 -4.27 7.10
C GLY A 93 -3.89 -4.08 6.31
N CYS A 94 -3.77 -3.79 5.02
CA CYS A 94 -4.91 -3.55 4.13
C CYS A 94 -4.74 -4.31 2.80
N CYS A 95 -5.85 -4.66 2.16
CA CYS A 95 -5.91 -5.05 0.75
C CYS A 95 -6.39 -3.84 -0.07
N ILE A 96 -5.68 -3.52 -1.14
CA ILE A 96 -6.09 -2.49 -2.10
C ILE A 96 -7.25 -3.06 -2.92
N THR A 97 -8.39 -2.38 -2.87
CA THR A 97 -9.62 -2.83 -3.55
C THR A 97 -9.80 -2.14 -4.89
N ASP A 98 -9.29 -0.92 -5.01
CA ASP A 98 -9.39 -0.12 -6.23
C ASP A 98 -8.25 0.89 -6.33
N VAL A 99 -7.86 1.23 -7.55
CA VAL A 99 -6.80 2.19 -7.86
C VAL A 99 -7.32 3.17 -8.91
N VAL A 100 -7.46 4.43 -8.52
CA VAL A 100 -7.86 5.51 -9.43
C VAL A 100 -6.65 6.36 -9.77
N ILE A 101 -6.31 6.49 -11.05
CA ILE A 101 -5.28 7.43 -11.52
C ILE A 101 -5.86 8.85 -11.44
N VAL A 102 -5.50 9.59 -10.41
CA VAL A 102 -6.07 10.91 -10.08
C VAL A 102 -5.79 11.92 -11.20
N ASN A 103 -4.64 11.80 -11.87
CA ASN A 103 -4.26 12.66 -12.99
C ASN A 103 -5.22 12.51 -14.19
N GLU A 104 -5.80 11.33 -14.41
CA GLU A 104 -6.80 11.13 -15.47
C GLU A 104 -8.16 11.73 -15.11
N VAL A 105 -8.49 11.79 -13.81
CA VAL A 105 -9.72 12.43 -13.33
C VAL A 105 -9.62 13.96 -13.40
N PHE A 106 -8.43 14.52 -13.18
CA PHE A 106 -8.20 15.97 -13.18
C PHE A 106 -7.01 16.38 -14.08
N PRO A 107 -7.09 16.15 -15.40
CA PRO A 107 -5.95 16.31 -16.30
C PRO A 107 -5.48 17.75 -16.42
N ASP A 108 -6.39 18.72 -16.40
CA ASP A 108 -6.03 20.14 -16.53
C ASP A 108 -5.33 20.68 -15.28
N LEU A 109 -5.71 20.18 -14.09
CA LEU A 109 -5.11 20.61 -12.83
C LEU A 109 -3.72 19.96 -12.60
N LEU A 110 -3.53 18.74 -13.08
CA LEU A 110 -2.35 17.93 -12.80
C LEU A 110 -1.42 17.76 -14.00
N ARG A 111 -1.63 18.51 -15.08
CA ARG A 111 -0.72 18.54 -16.25
C ARG A 111 0.71 18.86 -15.81
N GLY A 112 1.65 18.00 -16.21
CA GLY A 112 3.08 18.13 -15.87
C GLY A 112 3.43 17.89 -14.40
N LYS A 113 2.47 17.42 -13.59
CA LYS A 113 2.72 16.96 -12.21
C LYS A 113 2.99 15.46 -12.19
N PRO A 114 3.66 14.93 -11.15
CA PRO A 114 3.79 13.49 -10.96
C PRO A 114 2.44 12.79 -10.98
N GLU A 115 2.43 11.52 -11.41
CA GLU A 115 1.23 10.70 -11.36
C GLU A 115 0.86 10.38 -9.91
N LEU A 116 -0.38 10.67 -9.55
CA LEU A 116 -1.00 10.39 -8.28
C LEU A 116 -2.09 9.33 -8.47
N VAL A 117 -2.19 8.42 -7.51
CA VAL A 117 -3.25 7.43 -7.42
C VAL A 117 -3.99 7.58 -6.11
N MET A 118 -5.30 7.34 -6.14
CA MET A 118 -6.10 7.09 -4.96
C MET A 118 -6.24 5.57 -4.82
N LEU A 119 -5.79 5.06 -3.68
CA LEU A 119 -5.87 3.66 -3.30
C LEU A 119 -7.05 3.50 -2.36
N SER A 120 -8.14 2.87 -2.80
CA SER A 120 -9.20 2.41 -1.91
C SER A 120 -8.78 1.07 -1.30
N PHE A 121 -9.19 0.80 -0.07
CA PHE A 121 -8.77 -0.42 0.62
C PHE A 121 -9.75 -0.93 1.67
N HIS A 122 -9.66 -2.24 1.92
CA HIS A 122 -10.23 -2.87 3.11
C HIS A 122 -9.14 -3.14 4.13
N VAL A 123 -9.42 -2.81 5.39
CA VAL A 123 -8.56 -3.17 6.53
C VAL A 123 -8.71 -4.66 6.81
N ILE A 124 -7.57 -5.36 6.95
CA ILE A 124 -7.51 -6.80 7.23
C ILE A 124 -7.20 -7.03 8.69
N HIS A 125 -6.20 -6.33 9.23
CA HIS A 125 -5.78 -6.46 10.62
C HIS A 125 -5.13 -5.18 11.12
N ILE A 126 -5.17 -4.96 12.43
CA ILE A 126 -4.58 -3.82 13.11
C ILE A 126 -3.63 -4.35 14.19
N ASN A 127 -2.40 -3.84 14.22
CA ASN A 127 -1.44 -4.09 15.30
C ASN A 127 -1.20 -2.77 16.04
N GLY A 128 -1.69 -2.72 17.28
CA GLY A 128 -1.71 -1.53 18.16
C GLY A 128 -0.46 -1.32 18.98
#